data_AF-A0A3M6U4Y4-F1
#
_entry.id   AF-A0A3M6U4Y4-F1
#
_cell.length_a   1.000
_cell.length_b   1.000
_cell.length_c   1.000
_cell.angle_alpha   90.00
_cell.angle_beta   90.00
_cell.angle_gamma   90.00
#
_symmetry.space_group_name_H-M   'P 1'
#
loop_
_entity.id
_entity.type
_entity.pdbx_description
1 polymer ?
#
loop_
_entity_poly.entity_id
_entity_poly.type
_entity_poly.pdbx_seq_one_letter_code
_entity_poly.pdbx_strand_id
1 'polypeptide(L)' 'MPYQSMVTFFHELPAAMYLLKSNDSGRTWNPLTYFATNCTKYFNLPETPENESEALKIQCFKIDTATNLNKQ' A
#
# COMPACT_ATOMS: atom_id res chain seq x y z
N MET A 1 20.00 -3.11 5.39
CA MET A 1 19.16 -3.70 4.33
C MET A 1 17.71 -3.38 4.67
N PRO A 2 16.96 -2.68 3.81
CA PRO A 2 15.54 -2.48 4.03
C PRO A 2 14.83 -3.85 3.95
N TYR A 3 13.99 -4.16 4.94
CA TYR A 3 13.13 -5.34 4.89
C TYR A 3 11.92 -5.04 4.01
N GLN A 4 11.59 -5.95 3.10
CA GLN A 4 10.45 -5.82 2.19
C GLN A 4 9.35 -6.81 2.57
N SER A 5 8.10 -6.33 2.59
CA SER A 5 6.92 -7.18 2.68
C SER A 5 6.23 -7.22 1.32
N MET A 6 5.85 -8.41 0.86
CA MET A 6 5.15 -8.62 -0.41
C MET A 6 3.85 -9.37 -0.18
N VAL A 7 2.78 -8.89 -0.79
CA VAL A 7 1.47 -9.56 -0.81
C VAL A 7 1.16 -9.92 -2.26
N THR A 8 0.81 -11.17 -2.51
CA THR A 8 0.45 -11.67 -3.84
C THR A 8 -1.01 -12.07 -3.83
N PHE A 9 -1.77 -11.58 -4.81
CA PHE A 9 -3.18 -11.92 -4.99
C PHE A 9 -3.31 -12.94 -6.14
N PHE A 10 -4.09 -13.99 -5.93
CA PHE A 10 -4.47 -14.95 -6.97
C PHE A 10 -5.62 -14.45 -7.86
N HIS A 11 -6.26 -13.36 -7.45
CA HIS A 11 -7.35 -12.71 -8.13
C HIS A 11 -6.99 -11.22 -8.33
N GLU A 12 -7.96 -10.46 -8.81
CA GLU A 12 -7.85 -9.01 -8.98
C GLU A 12 -7.42 -8.28 -7.71
N LEU A 13 -6.59 -7.24 -7.91
CA LEU A 13 -6.11 -6.39 -6.82
C LEU A 13 -7.28 -5.63 -6.17
N PRO A 14 -7.25 -5.43 -4.84
CA PRO A 14 -8.26 -4.63 -4.18
C PRO A 14 -8.23 -3.18 -4.66
N ALA A 15 -9.39 -2.52 -4.66
CA ALA A 15 -9.48 -1.10 -5.02
C ALA A 15 -8.72 -0.19 -4.04
N ALA A 16 -8.60 -0.62 -2.78
CA ALA A 16 -7.79 0.03 -1.74
C ALA A 16 -7.37 -1.00 -0.67
N MET A 17 -6.15 -0.87 -0.16
CA MET A 17 -5.61 -1.69 0.93
C MET A 17 -4.53 -0.92 1.72
N TYR A 18 -4.18 -1.39 2.90
CA TYR A 18 -3.10 -0.84 3.70
C TYR A 18 -2.40 -1.92 4.52
N LEU A 19 -1.14 -1.71 4.85
CA LEU A 19 -0.38 -2.55 5.76
C LEU A 19 -0.17 -1.81 7.08
N LEU A 20 -0.41 -2.48 8.19
CA LEU A 20 -0.17 -1.97 9.53
C LEU A 20 0.95 -2.78 10.20
N LYS A 21 1.73 -2.12 11.06
CA LYS A 21 2.69 -2.78 11.95
C LYS A 21 2.32 -2.56 13.40
N SER A 22 2.53 -3.58 14.22
CA SER A 22 2.48 -3.44 15.67
C SER A 22 3.88 -3.54 16.24
N ASN A 23 4.18 -2.69 17.21
CA ASN A 23 5.44 -2.69 17.97
C ASN A 23 5.25 -3.20 19.41
N ASP A 24 4.04 -3.65 19.77
CA ASP A 24 3.64 -4.01 21.13
C ASP A 24 2.84 -5.33 21.18
N SER A 25 3.21 -6.26 20.30
CA SER A 25 2.60 -7.60 20.19
C SER A 25 1.09 -7.58 19.91
N GLY A 26 0.65 -6.64 19.09
CA GLY A 26 -0.71 -6.56 18.56
C GLY A 26 -1.67 -5.71 19.38
N ARG A 27 -1.21 -4.99 20.41
CA ARG A 27 -2.07 -4.11 21.23
C ARG A 27 -2.41 -2.81 20.51
N THR A 28 -1.43 -2.25 19.80
CA THR A 28 -1.58 -1.07 18.95
C THR A 28 -1.00 -1.31 17.56
N TRP A 29 -1.54 -0.58 16.59
CA TRP A 29 -1.22 -0.73 15.18
C TRP A 29 -0.98 0.64 14.57
N ASN A 30 0.12 0.76 13.83
CA ASN A 30 0.49 1.98 13.13
C ASN A 30 0.53 1.71 11.62
N PRO A 31 0.10 2.66 10.78
CA PRO A 31 0.20 2.51 9.34
C PRO A 31 1.66 2.37 8.89
N LEU A 32 1.92 1.37 8.04
CA LEU A 32 3.18 1.22 7.33
C LEU A 32 3.06 1.86 5.94
N THR A 33 2.01 1.54 5.20
CA THR A 33 1.78 2.07 3.85
C THR A 33 0.34 1.84 3.41
N TYR A 34 -0.12 2.64 2.46
CA TYR A 34 -1.44 2.58 1.84
C TYR A 34 -1.28 2.33 0.33
N PHE A 35 -2.24 1.63 -0.26
CA PHE A 35 -2.34 1.40 -1.69
C PHE A 35 -3.78 1.63 -2.14
N ALA A 36 -4.01 2.40 -3.19
CA ALA A 36 -5.36 2.62 -3.70
C ALA A 36 -5.39 2.99 -5.18
N THR A 37 -6.49 2.72 -5.88
CA THR A 37 -6.72 3.27 -7.22
C THR A 37 -6.93 4.79 -7.20
N ASN A 38 -7.32 5.35 -6.04
CA ASN A 38 -7.42 6.78 -5.78
C ASN A 38 -7.16 7.09 -4.29
N CYS A 39 -5.92 7.47 -3.95
CA CYS A 39 -5.48 7.73 -2.57
C CYS A 39 -6.29 8.82 -1.86
N THR A 40 -6.63 9.92 -2.56
CA THR A 40 -7.41 11.01 -2.01
C THR A 40 -8.83 10.56 -1.66
N LYS A 41 -9.46 9.74 -2.52
CA LYS A 41 -10.83 9.25 -2.31
C LYS A 41 -10.93 8.27 -1.14
N TYR A 42 -9.99 7.33 -1.02
CA TYR A 42 -10.10 6.25 -0.03
C TYR A 42 -9.49 6.61 1.33
N PHE A 43 -8.41 7.38 1.35
CA PHE A 43 -7.63 7.62 2.57
C PHE A 43 -7.41 9.11 2.88
N ASN A 44 -7.91 10.01 2.02
CA ASN A 44 -7.63 11.45 2.12
C ASN A 44 -6.12 11.75 2.17
N LEU A 45 -5.33 10.95 1.45
CA LEU A 45 -3.88 11.08 1.34
C LEU A 45 -3.48 11.48 -0.09
N PRO A 46 -2.43 12.29 -0.25
CA PRO A 46 -1.86 12.51 -1.57
C PRO A 46 -1.22 11.23 -2.11
N GLU A 47 -1.25 11.06 -3.42
CA GLU A 47 -0.52 10.00 -4.11
C GLU A 47 0.98 10.25 -3.97
N THR A 48 1.70 9.22 -3.55
CA THR A 48 3.15 9.22 -3.41
C THR A 48 3.78 8.71 -4.71
N PRO A 49 4.69 9.46 -5.33
CA PRO A 49 5.45 9.00 -6.49
C PRO A 49 6.27 7.74 -6.16
N GLU A 50 6.37 6.79 -7.10
CA GLU A 50 7.10 5.52 -6.88
C GLU A 50 8.59 5.72 -6.57
N ASN A 51 9.18 6.82 -7.03
CA ASN A 51 10.58 7.17 -6.80
C ASN A 51 10.86 7.76 -5.41
N GLU A 52 9.82 7.95 -4.58
CA GLU A 52 9.93 8.57 -3.27
C GLU A 52 9.49 7.61 -2.15
N SER A 53 9.98 6.36 -2.13
CA SER A 53 9.68 5.44 -1.01
C SER A 53 10.48 5.82 0.24
N GLU A 54 9.81 6.33 1.27
CA GLU A 54 10.44 6.67 2.56
C GLU A 54 9.83 5.84 3.69
N ALA A 55 10.65 4.97 4.29
CA ALA A 55 10.23 4.01 5.32
C ALA A 55 9.65 4.62 6.62
N LEU A 56 9.80 5.93 6.82
CA LEU A 56 9.31 6.64 8.01
C LEU A 56 8.07 7.50 7.76
N LYS A 57 7.66 7.68 6.50
CA LYS A 57 6.49 8.49 6.14
C LYS A 57 5.28 7.60 5.89
N ILE A 58 4.11 8.10 6.24
CA ILE A 58 2.85 7.51 5.80
C ILE A 58 2.67 7.87 4.33
N GLN A 59 2.65 6.87 3.47
CA GLN A 59 2.63 7.02 2.02
C GLN A 59 1.47 6.23 1.42
N CYS A 60 0.91 6.75 0.33
CA CYS A 60 -0.13 6.08 -0.44
C CYS A 60 0.30 5.92 -1.89
N PHE A 61 0.44 4.67 -2.35
CA PHE A 61 0.85 4.36 -3.71
C PHE A 61 -0.37 3.99 -4.57
N LYS A 62 -0.32 4.38 -5.84
CA LYS A 62 -1.41 4.10 -6.76
C LYS A 62 -1.38 2.64 -7.20
N ILE A 63 -2.54 1.99 -7.14
CA ILE A 63 -2.75 0.68 -7.75
C ILE A 63 -3.18 0.92 -9.20
N ASP A 64 -2.33 0.53 -10.15
CA ASP A 64 -2.71 0.52 -11.55
C ASP A 64 -3.49 -0.77 -11.88
N THR A 65 -4.77 -0.61 -12.22
CA THR A 65 -5.62 -1.73 -12.64
C THR A 65 -5.35 -2.18 -14.07
N ALA A 66 -4.72 -1.34 -14.91
CA ALA A 66 -4.48 -1.63 -16.33
C ALA A 66 -3.34 -2.65 -16.52
N THR A 67 -2.37 -2.72 -15.62
CA THR A 67 -1.27 -3.70 -15.66
C THR A 67 -1.69 -5.13 -15.31
N ASN A 68 -2.91 -5.33 -14.78
CA ASN A 68 -3.47 -6.65 -14.48
C ASN A 68 -4.18 -7.33 -15.66
N LEU A 69 -4.33 -6.66 -16.82
CA LEU A 69 -5.02 -7.24 -17.97
C LEU A 69 -4.23 -8.34 -18.72
N ASN A 70 -2.96 -8.56 -18.38
CA ASN A 70 -2.07 -9.48 -19.10
C ASN A 70 -1.57 -10.68 -18.27
N LYS A 71 -2.22 -11.03 -17.14
CA LYS A 71 -1.84 -12.19 -16.32
C LYS A 71 -3.05 -13.05 -15.91
N GLN A 72 -3.86 -13.43 -16.89
CA GLN A 72 -4.74 -14.61 -16.79
C GLN A 72 -4.13 -15.77 -17.58
#